data_AF-A0A7Y5KPR8-F1
#
_entry.id   AF-A0A7Y5KPR8-F1
#
_cell.length_a   1.000
_cell.length_b   1.000
_cell.length_c   1.000
_cell.angle_alpha   90.00
_cell.angle_beta   90.00
_cell.angle_gamma   90.00
#
_symmetry.space_group_name_H-M   'P 1'
#
loop_
_entity.id
_entity.type
_entity.pdbx_description
1 polymer ?
#
loop_
_entity_poly.entity_id
_entity_poly.type
_entity_poly.pdbx_seq_one_letter_code
_entity_poly.pdbx_strand_id
1 'polypeptide(L)'
;MRAASRYEDLVFHGLAFVPPATGASAASRAASLYAPAYVAFAQGHMQAEAWSLFIEDAPVLSRLFAPVAVAHAIGFLAELHDEIGAFRAASRRPLDELAPEDVSSRVALQALRSLPREPVEILRSDLALAATAFDTGYEAFLAPHAMAIREVVDARRSVLGAPFDRLPLDEVHLSTTLGPRGRVFGSRVVVGTEALPGQAVDPDPILVLAVHEHVVHLTTLAFGRRGRAPGWAEVEAVALSIEERLFIRTPLERAFEAWSGVLDRSGLADAAREDLVELCAEVARVLDVDGSE
;
A
#
# COMPACT_ATOMS: atom_id res chain seq x y z
N MET A 1 -4.80 -8.16 12.92
CA MET A 1 -3.87 -7.41 12.04
C MET A 1 -2.50 -7.31 12.71
N ARG A 2 -1.42 -7.13 11.96
CA ARG A 2 -0.05 -6.99 12.48
C ARG A 2 0.49 -5.59 12.20
N ALA A 3 1.54 -5.17 12.88
CA ALA A 3 2.27 -3.97 12.45
C ALA A 3 3.11 -4.30 11.21
N ALA A 4 3.24 -3.35 10.28
CA ALA A 4 4.26 -3.42 9.23
C ALA A 4 5.67 -3.48 9.85
N SER A 5 6.63 -4.05 9.13
CA SER A 5 8.02 -4.03 9.57
C SER A 5 8.55 -2.60 9.54
N ARG A 6 9.58 -2.30 10.33
CA ARG A 6 10.22 -0.97 10.29
C ARG A 6 10.82 -0.66 8.93
N TYR A 7 11.30 -1.69 8.22
CA TYR A 7 11.84 -1.50 6.88
C TYR A 7 10.74 -1.16 5.88
N GLU A 8 9.57 -1.79 5.99
CA GLU A 8 8.41 -1.42 5.19
C GLU A 8 8.01 0.03 5.41
N ASP A 9 7.91 0.44 6.68
CA ASP A 9 7.60 1.82 7.03
C ASP A 9 8.70 2.80 6.57
N LEU A 10 9.97 2.40 6.54
CA LEU A 10 11.04 3.21 5.95
C LEU A 10 10.83 3.42 4.45
N VAL A 11 10.49 2.36 3.71
CA VAL A 11 10.23 2.44 2.27
C VAL A 11 9.04 3.35 1.98
N PHE A 12 7.93 3.17 2.69
CA PHE A 12 6.74 4.02 2.52
C PHE A 12 6.99 5.44 2.98
N HIS A 13 7.79 5.65 4.04
CA HIS A 13 8.26 6.98 4.43
C HIS A 13 8.96 7.67 3.26
N GLY A 14 9.94 7.04 2.60
CA GLY A 14 10.61 7.64 1.44
C GLY A 14 9.67 7.91 0.26
N LEU A 15 8.80 6.95 -0.06
CA LEU A 15 7.82 7.10 -1.15
C LEU A 15 6.78 8.21 -0.88
N ALA A 16 6.50 8.52 0.38
CA ALA A 16 5.57 9.58 0.76
C ALA A 16 6.04 10.99 0.37
N PHE A 17 7.34 11.18 0.11
CA PHE A 17 7.91 12.46 -0.35
C PHE A 17 7.91 12.62 -1.87
N VAL A 18 7.63 11.57 -2.65
CA VAL A 18 7.71 11.62 -4.11
C VAL A 18 6.34 11.89 -4.73
N PRO A 19 6.03 13.13 -5.14
CA PRO A 19 4.76 13.43 -5.79
C PRO A 19 4.65 12.72 -7.14
N PRO A 20 3.44 12.37 -7.60
CA PRO A 20 3.26 11.88 -8.97
C PRO A 20 3.70 12.96 -9.96
N ALA A 21 4.25 12.55 -11.11
CA ALA A 21 4.66 13.49 -12.15
C ALA A 21 3.49 14.37 -12.60
N THR A 22 3.78 15.63 -12.96
CA THR A 22 2.79 16.49 -13.62
C THR A 22 2.28 15.82 -14.89
N GLY A 23 0.97 15.60 -14.98
CA GLY A 23 0.35 14.92 -16.12
C GLY A 23 0.47 13.38 -16.09
N ALA A 24 0.92 12.78 -14.98
CA ALA A 24 0.86 11.33 -14.77
C ALA A 24 -0.54 10.78 -15.04
N SER A 25 -0.65 9.57 -15.59
CA SER A 25 -1.95 8.92 -15.81
C SER A 25 -2.69 8.66 -14.50
N ALA A 26 -4.01 8.41 -14.56
CA ALA A 26 -4.80 8.07 -13.37
C ALA A 26 -4.20 6.87 -12.61
N ALA A 27 -3.80 5.81 -13.32
CA ALA A 27 -3.15 4.65 -12.74
C ALA A 27 -1.81 4.99 -12.03
N SER A 28 -0.96 5.85 -12.63
CA SER A 28 0.28 6.28 -11.99
C SER A 28 0.02 7.13 -10.74
N ARG A 29 -1.01 7.99 -10.74
CA ARG A 29 -1.44 8.74 -9.55
C ARG A 29 -2.01 7.83 -8.46
N ALA A 30 -2.77 6.79 -8.84
CA ALA A 30 -3.29 5.80 -7.90
C ALA A 30 -2.15 5.00 -7.23
N ALA A 31 -1.09 4.71 -7.99
CA ALA A 31 0.13 4.06 -7.51
C ALA A 31 1.06 4.97 -6.67
N SER A 32 0.88 6.28 -6.69
CA SER A 32 1.66 7.19 -5.84
C SER A 32 1.28 7.02 -4.36
N LEU A 33 2.30 7.12 -3.50
CA LEU A 33 2.16 7.14 -2.04
C LEU A 33 2.39 8.53 -1.45
N TYR A 34 2.47 9.56 -2.29
CA TYR A 34 2.68 10.93 -1.84
C TYR A 34 1.63 11.35 -0.81
N ALA A 35 2.10 11.74 0.38
CA ALA A 35 1.24 12.04 1.52
C ALA A 35 1.68 13.37 2.16
N PRO A 36 1.17 14.53 1.68
CA PRO A 36 1.68 15.84 2.11
C PRO A 36 1.50 16.10 3.61
N ALA A 37 0.43 15.59 4.22
CA ALA A 37 0.23 15.69 5.67
C ALA A 37 1.30 14.94 6.47
N TYR A 38 1.67 13.74 6.02
CA TYR A 38 2.74 12.95 6.62
C TYR A 38 4.11 13.59 6.40
N VAL A 39 4.38 14.12 5.21
CA VAL A 39 5.61 14.88 4.91
C VAL A 39 5.77 16.04 5.88
N ALA A 40 4.71 16.85 6.07
CA ALA A 40 4.73 17.96 7.01
C ALA A 40 4.96 17.49 8.46
N PHE A 41 4.35 16.37 8.85
CA PHE A 41 4.60 15.76 10.16
C PHE A 41 6.07 15.36 10.32
N ALA A 42 6.64 14.62 9.37
CA ALA A 42 8.02 14.15 9.43
C ALA A 42 9.01 15.33 9.51
N GLN A 43 8.82 16.37 8.70
CA GLN A 43 9.64 17.57 8.74
C GLN A 43 9.55 18.33 10.07
N GLY A 44 8.39 18.30 10.73
CA GLY A 44 8.16 19.00 11.99
C GLY A 44 8.68 18.26 13.23
N HIS A 45 8.88 16.94 13.16
CA HIS A 45 9.13 16.10 14.34
C HIS A 45 10.37 15.22 14.24
N MET A 46 10.80 14.82 13.04
CA MET A 46 11.96 13.97 12.83
C MET A 46 13.21 14.79 12.49
N GLN A 47 14.38 14.20 12.72
CA GLN A 47 15.66 14.78 12.33
C GLN A 47 15.73 14.97 10.81
N ALA A 48 16.43 16.01 10.36
CA ALA A 48 16.51 16.37 8.94
C ALA A 48 17.05 15.23 8.08
N GLU A 49 18.02 14.48 8.61
CA GLU A 49 18.64 13.32 7.97
C GLU A 49 17.63 12.22 7.65
N ALA A 50 16.48 12.17 8.34
CA ALA A 50 15.43 11.21 8.02
C ALA A 50 14.70 11.56 6.72
N TRP A 51 14.67 12.83 6.27
CA TRP A 51 13.77 13.26 5.19
C TRP A 51 14.37 14.18 4.13
N SER A 52 15.48 14.87 4.40
CA SER A 52 15.98 15.95 3.54
C SER A 52 16.35 15.47 2.14
N LEU A 53 16.98 14.30 2.04
CA LEU A 53 17.37 13.71 0.75
C LEU A 53 16.17 13.37 -0.11
N PHE A 54 15.10 12.82 0.49
CA PHE A 54 13.88 12.53 -0.28
C PHE A 54 13.26 13.78 -0.89
N ILE A 55 13.36 14.94 -0.24
CA ILE A 55 12.90 16.21 -0.80
C ILE A 55 13.80 16.68 -1.94
N GLU A 56 15.12 16.53 -1.78
CA GLU A 56 16.10 16.90 -2.80
C GLU A 56 15.90 16.09 -4.09
N ASP A 57 15.70 14.77 -3.97
CA ASP A 57 15.58 13.85 -5.09
C ASP A 57 14.14 13.64 -5.60
N ALA A 58 13.12 14.08 -4.84
CA ALA A 58 11.71 13.98 -5.23
C ALA A 58 11.42 14.49 -6.66
N PRO A 59 11.96 15.62 -7.15
CA PRO A 59 11.72 16.07 -8.52
C PRO A 59 12.27 15.11 -9.59
N VAL A 60 13.37 14.41 -9.31
CA VAL A 60 13.96 13.43 -10.23
C VAL A 60 13.14 12.14 -10.17
N LEU A 61 12.92 11.61 -8.97
CA LEU A 61 12.13 10.40 -8.74
C LEU A 61 10.70 10.53 -9.28
N SER A 62 10.06 11.68 -9.09
CA SER A 62 8.72 11.97 -9.62
C SER A 62 8.66 11.76 -11.14
N ARG A 63 9.64 12.27 -11.90
CA ARG A 63 9.73 12.06 -13.35
C ARG A 63 9.99 10.60 -13.70
N LEU A 64 10.88 9.94 -12.97
CA LEU A 64 11.23 8.53 -13.23
C LEU A 64 10.07 7.57 -12.90
N PHE A 65 9.17 7.95 -11.98
CA PHE A 65 7.99 7.18 -11.63
C PHE A 65 6.78 7.47 -12.54
N ALA A 66 6.91 8.35 -13.54
CA ALA A 66 5.81 8.64 -14.47
C ALA A 66 5.24 7.38 -15.18
N PRO A 67 6.05 6.38 -15.61
CA PRO A 67 5.52 5.14 -16.15
C PRO A 67 4.79 4.32 -15.07
N VAL A 68 3.56 3.88 -15.37
CA VAL A 68 2.71 3.09 -14.46
C VAL A 68 3.44 1.87 -13.90
N ALA A 69 4.19 1.15 -14.74
CA ALA A 69 4.97 -0.01 -14.32
C ALA A 69 6.00 0.32 -13.23
N VAL A 70 6.66 1.48 -13.31
CA VAL A 70 7.62 1.93 -12.29
C VAL A 70 6.89 2.38 -11.03
N ALA A 71 5.86 3.21 -11.16
CA ALA A 71 5.08 3.71 -10.02
C ALA A 71 4.50 2.60 -9.13
N HIS A 72 4.02 1.50 -9.75
CA HIS A 72 3.54 0.35 -9.00
C HIS A 72 4.69 -0.48 -8.44
N ALA A 73 5.64 -0.90 -9.28
CA ALA A 73 6.59 -1.93 -8.88
C ALA A 73 7.71 -1.40 -7.97
N ILE A 74 7.93 -0.08 -7.89
CA ILE A 74 8.88 0.48 -6.91
C ILE A 74 8.46 0.17 -5.46
N GLY A 75 7.16 -0.03 -5.21
CA GLY A 75 6.64 -0.47 -3.91
C GLY A 75 7.19 -1.82 -3.44
N PHE A 76 7.66 -2.69 -4.34
CA PHE A 76 8.30 -3.97 -3.97
C PHE A 76 9.59 -3.79 -3.16
N LEU A 77 10.16 -2.58 -3.10
CA LEU A 77 11.22 -2.29 -2.13
C LEU A 77 10.80 -2.64 -0.71
N ALA A 78 9.53 -2.48 -0.33
CA ALA A 78 9.05 -2.78 1.02
C ALA A 78 9.19 -4.27 1.38
N GLU A 79 9.21 -5.16 0.39
CA GLU A 79 9.35 -6.60 0.59
C GLU A 79 10.78 -7.12 0.49
N LEU A 80 11.72 -6.27 0.07
CA LEU A 80 13.06 -6.73 -0.27
C LEU A 80 13.82 -7.26 0.95
N HIS A 81 13.55 -6.68 2.13
CA HIS A 81 14.15 -7.07 3.40
C HIS A 81 13.10 -7.06 4.52
N ASP A 82 13.31 -7.81 5.58
CA ASP A 82 12.42 -7.76 6.77
C ASP A 82 12.86 -6.68 7.76
N GLU A 83 14.14 -6.30 7.75
CA GLU A 83 14.76 -5.44 8.75
C GLU A 83 15.70 -4.39 8.14
N ILE A 84 15.73 -3.20 8.77
CA ILE A 84 16.61 -2.08 8.37
C ILE A 84 18.09 -2.49 8.41
N GLY A 85 18.50 -3.30 9.39
CA GLY A 85 19.88 -3.77 9.53
C GLY A 85 20.34 -4.58 8.32
N ALA A 86 19.53 -5.55 7.88
CA ALA A 86 19.78 -6.36 6.69
C ALA A 86 19.85 -5.51 5.43
N PHE A 87 18.88 -4.59 5.26
CA PHE A 87 18.88 -3.64 4.15
C PHE A 87 20.15 -2.79 4.09
N ARG A 88 20.60 -2.21 5.21
CA ARG A 88 21.82 -1.37 5.25
C ARG A 88 23.10 -2.14 4.94
N ALA A 89 23.16 -3.43 5.28
CA ALA A 89 24.28 -4.28 4.90
C ALA A 89 24.31 -4.53 3.39
N ALA A 90 23.13 -4.69 2.77
CA ALA A 90 22.99 -4.93 1.33
C ALA A 90 23.07 -3.64 0.49
N SER A 91 22.71 -2.47 1.01
CA SER A 91 22.58 -1.22 0.24
C SER A 91 23.88 -0.67 -0.32
N ARG A 92 25.03 -1.15 0.17
CA ARG A 92 26.35 -0.82 -0.40
C ARG A 92 26.63 -1.51 -1.74
N ARG A 93 25.80 -2.47 -2.12
CA ARG A 93 25.90 -3.19 -3.39
C ARG A 93 24.76 -2.77 -4.33
N PRO A 94 25.07 -2.59 -5.63
CA PRO A 94 24.07 -2.51 -6.67
C PRO A 94 23.05 -3.66 -6.62
N LEU A 95 21.81 -3.39 -7.04
CA LEU A 95 20.71 -4.34 -7.01
C LEU A 95 20.98 -5.57 -7.90
N ASP A 96 21.68 -5.38 -9.02
CA ASP A 96 22.12 -6.44 -9.94
C ASP A 96 23.18 -7.38 -9.33
N GLU A 97 23.87 -6.95 -8.27
CA GLU A 97 24.86 -7.76 -7.55
C GLU A 97 24.30 -8.53 -6.36
N LEU A 98 23.05 -8.26 -5.93
CA LEU A 98 22.43 -8.98 -4.81
C LEU A 98 22.04 -10.42 -5.18
N ALA A 99 22.45 -11.40 -4.39
CA ALA A 99 22.00 -12.77 -4.55
C ALA A 99 20.63 -13.00 -3.87
N PRO A 100 19.87 -14.04 -4.26
CA PRO A 100 18.61 -14.39 -3.61
C PRO A 100 18.69 -14.60 -2.08
N GLU A 101 19.86 -14.96 -1.57
CA GLU A 101 20.17 -15.11 -0.14
C GLU A 101 20.46 -13.79 0.59
N ASP A 102 20.68 -12.69 -0.15
CA ASP A 102 20.92 -11.36 0.43
C ASP A 102 19.63 -10.61 0.79
N VAL A 103 18.46 -11.16 0.42
CA VAL A 103 17.14 -10.52 0.47
C VAL A 103 16.10 -11.45 1.08
N SER A 104 15.02 -10.89 1.60
CA SER A 104 13.89 -11.64 2.17
C SER A 104 12.93 -12.14 1.09
N SER A 105 12.74 -11.37 0.00
CA SER A 105 11.83 -11.73 -1.10
C SER A 105 12.54 -11.80 -2.45
N ARG A 106 12.63 -13.02 -2.99
CA ARG A 106 13.14 -13.28 -4.35
C ARG A 106 12.25 -12.67 -5.43
N VAL A 107 10.94 -12.67 -5.19
CA VAL A 107 9.94 -12.08 -6.09
C VAL A 107 10.13 -10.57 -6.16
N ALA A 108 10.31 -9.91 -5.01
CA ALA A 108 10.60 -8.48 -4.95
C ALA A 108 11.91 -8.14 -5.68
N LEU A 109 12.99 -8.91 -5.44
CA LEU A 109 14.26 -8.70 -6.13
C LEU A 109 14.11 -8.82 -7.66
N GLN A 110 13.37 -9.82 -8.14
CA GLN A 110 13.12 -9.99 -9.57
C GLN A 110 12.27 -8.85 -10.14
N ALA A 111 11.21 -8.44 -9.44
CA ALA A 111 10.36 -7.33 -9.85
C ALA A 111 11.17 -6.02 -9.97
N LEU A 112 11.99 -5.71 -8.96
CA LEU A 112 12.82 -4.50 -8.96
C LEU A 112 13.91 -4.53 -10.04
N ARG A 113 14.48 -5.69 -10.35
CA ARG A 113 15.45 -5.85 -11.45
C ARG A 113 14.84 -5.67 -12.84
N SER A 114 13.53 -5.83 -12.98
CA SER A 114 12.83 -5.59 -14.23
C SER A 114 12.59 -4.09 -14.51
N LEU A 115 12.82 -3.23 -13.51
CA LEU A 115 12.68 -1.79 -13.64
C LEU A 115 13.95 -1.13 -14.20
N PRO A 116 13.84 0.10 -14.74
CA PRO A 116 15.01 0.94 -14.95
C PRO A 116 15.82 1.06 -13.66
N ARG A 117 17.14 0.88 -13.75
CA ARG A 117 18.03 0.86 -12.58
C ARG A 117 17.98 2.17 -11.77
N GLU A 118 17.95 3.29 -12.47
CA GLU A 118 18.06 4.63 -11.89
C GLU A 118 17.04 4.94 -10.78
N PRO A 119 15.71 4.83 -10.97
CA PRO A 119 14.74 5.08 -9.91
C PRO A 119 14.91 4.17 -8.68
N VAL A 120 15.34 2.91 -8.90
CA VAL A 120 15.50 1.95 -7.81
C VAL A 120 16.74 2.27 -6.98
N GLU A 121 17.87 2.57 -7.64
CA GLU A 121 19.13 2.83 -6.93
C GLU A 121 19.16 4.18 -6.23
N ILE A 122 18.53 5.22 -6.80
CA ILE A 122 18.38 6.52 -6.13
C ILE A 122 17.61 6.30 -4.83
N LEU A 123 16.39 5.74 -4.91
CA LEU A 123 15.57 5.54 -3.73
C LEU A 123 16.22 4.59 -2.71
N ARG A 124 16.88 3.50 -3.13
CA ARG A 124 17.64 2.63 -2.21
C ARG A 124 18.76 3.37 -1.50
N SER A 125 19.44 4.28 -2.19
CA SER A 125 20.52 5.09 -1.59
C SER A 125 19.96 6.05 -0.54
N ASP A 126 18.88 6.75 -0.88
CA ASP A 126 18.23 7.70 0.04
C ASP A 126 17.71 6.99 1.30
N LEU A 127 17.02 5.86 1.12
CA LEU A 127 16.54 5.02 2.22
C LEU A 127 17.69 4.57 3.12
N ALA A 128 18.84 4.18 2.56
CA ALA A 128 19.99 3.73 3.34
C ALA A 128 20.64 4.86 4.15
N LEU A 129 20.67 6.08 3.59
CA LEU A 129 21.18 7.27 4.25
C LEU A 129 20.23 7.76 5.35
N ALA A 130 18.91 7.72 5.10
CA ALA A 130 17.89 8.12 6.06
C ALA A 130 17.65 7.10 7.19
N ALA A 131 17.96 5.82 6.97
CA ALA A 131 17.57 4.70 7.82
C ALA A 131 17.82 4.89 9.32
N THR A 132 18.96 5.46 9.72
CA THR A 132 19.31 5.61 11.15
C THR A 132 18.48 6.69 11.83
N ALA A 133 18.34 7.85 11.18
CA ALA A 133 17.51 8.95 11.68
C ALA A 133 16.03 8.58 11.66
N PHE A 134 15.59 7.85 10.62
CA PHE A 134 14.25 7.28 10.55
C PHE A 134 13.98 6.32 11.71
N ASP A 135 14.85 5.34 11.99
CA ASP A 135 14.62 4.37 13.09
C ASP A 135 14.53 5.07 14.45
N THR A 136 15.31 6.14 14.67
CA THR A 136 15.18 6.98 15.87
C THR A 136 13.82 7.67 15.95
N GLY A 137 13.36 8.28 14.84
CA GLY A 137 12.04 8.89 14.76
C GLY A 137 10.90 7.87 14.86
N TYR A 138 11.11 6.66 14.35
CA TYR A 138 10.17 5.57 14.41
C TYR A 138 9.89 5.19 15.87
N GLU A 139 10.94 4.93 16.64
CA GLU A 139 10.80 4.59 18.06
C GLU A 139 10.15 5.71 18.87
N ALA A 140 10.50 6.96 18.58
CA ALA A 140 10.00 8.11 19.32
C ALA A 140 8.52 8.41 19.03
N PHE A 141 8.07 8.24 17.78
CA PHE A 141 6.76 8.74 17.35
C PHE A 141 5.87 7.68 16.69
N LEU A 142 6.42 6.86 15.82
CA LEU A 142 5.63 5.95 14.98
C LEU A 142 5.29 4.63 15.69
N ALA A 143 6.21 4.05 16.47
CA ALA A 143 5.97 2.81 17.19
C ALA A 143 4.81 2.93 18.21
N PRO A 144 4.75 3.98 19.05
CA PRO A 144 3.59 4.19 19.93
C PRO A 144 2.29 4.38 19.15
N HIS A 145 2.35 5.08 18.02
CA HIS A 145 1.20 5.31 17.14
C HIS A 145 0.71 4.01 16.48
N ALA A 146 1.62 3.16 16.00
CA ALA A 146 1.30 1.84 15.44
C ALA A 146 0.56 0.96 16.46
N MET A 147 0.98 1.01 17.73
CA MET A 147 0.29 0.30 18.81
C MET A 147 -1.13 0.83 19.03
N ALA A 148 -1.30 2.15 19.06
CA ALA A 148 -2.61 2.79 19.24
C ALA A 148 -3.57 2.48 18.08
N ILE A 149 -3.09 2.55 16.83
CA ILE A 149 -3.88 2.15 15.65
C ILE A 149 -4.33 0.70 15.78
N ARG A 150 -3.39 -0.22 16.08
CA ARG A 150 -3.70 -1.64 16.21
C ARG A 150 -4.77 -1.89 17.26
N GLU A 151 -4.66 -1.27 18.43
CA GLU A 151 -5.62 -1.43 19.52
C GLU A 151 -7.03 -1.00 19.09
N VAL A 152 -7.17 0.18 18.49
CA VAL A 152 -8.47 0.71 18.05
C VAL A 152 -9.06 -0.14 16.91
N VAL A 153 -8.23 -0.59 15.97
CA VAL A 153 -8.68 -1.42 14.85
C VAL A 153 -9.08 -2.83 15.30
N ASP A 154 -8.31 -3.47 16.18
CA ASP A 154 -8.65 -4.79 16.74
C ASP A 154 -9.95 -4.69 17.58
N ALA A 155 -10.10 -3.64 18.38
CA ALA A 155 -11.34 -3.37 19.11
C ALA A 155 -12.53 -3.20 18.15
N ARG A 156 -12.37 -2.42 17.07
CA ARG A 156 -13.43 -2.21 16.09
C ARG A 156 -13.80 -3.49 15.36
N ARG A 157 -12.82 -4.28 14.92
CA ARG A 157 -13.04 -5.58 14.26
C ARG A 157 -13.90 -6.51 15.12
N SER A 158 -13.65 -6.55 16.43
CA SER A 158 -14.44 -7.38 17.36
C SER A 158 -15.94 -7.03 17.40
N VAL A 159 -16.32 -5.82 16.97
CA VAL A 159 -17.71 -5.33 16.95
C VAL A 159 -18.39 -5.56 15.60
N LEU A 160 -17.64 -5.68 14.51
CA LEU A 160 -18.20 -5.83 13.15
C LEU A 160 -18.83 -7.21 12.89
N GLY A 161 -18.41 -8.25 13.63
CA GLY A 161 -19.04 -9.57 13.63
C GLY A 161 -18.81 -10.43 12.38
N ALA A 162 -19.65 -11.46 12.23
CA ALA A 162 -19.45 -12.60 11.32
C ALA A 162 -19.17 -12.29 9.84
N PRO A 163 -19.74 -11.25 9.20
CA PRO A 163 -19.42 -10.94 7.79
C PRO A 163 -17.94 -10.59 7.57
N PHE A 164 -17.29 -9.99 8.58
CA PHE A 164 -15.89 -9.55 8.51
C PHE A 164 -14.92 -10.57 9.10
N ASP A 165 -15.40 -11.54 9.89
CA ASP A 165 -14.58 -12.63 10.45
C ASP A 165 -14.01 -13.57 9.39
N ARG A 166 -14.65 -13.63 8.21
CA ARG A 166 -14.25 -14.48 7.08
C ARG A 166 -13.18 -13.86 6.19
N LEU A 167 -12.97 -12.54 6.30
CA LEU A 167 -11.90 -11.87 5.58
C LEU A 167 -10.57 -12.19 6.29
N PRO A 168 -9.49 -12.53 5.56
CA PRO A 168 -8.20 -12.88 6.15
C PRO A 168 -7.45 -11.64 6.67
N LEU A 169 -8.10 -10.84 7.53
CA LEU A 169 -7.56 -9.60 8.09
C LEU A 169 -6.35 -9.85 9.03
N ASP A 170 -6.08 -11.10 9.38
CA ASP A 170 -4.88 -11.48 10.14
C ASP A 170 -3.61 -11.44 9.29
N GLU A 171 -3.73 -11.42 7.96
CA GLU A 171 -2.63 -11.19 7.01
C GLU A 171 -2.46 -9.71 6.65
N VAL A 172 -3.24 -8.82 7.27
CA VAL A 172 -3.14 -7.38 7.03
C VAL A 172 -2.15 -6.74 8.01
N HIS A 173 -1.22 -5.98 7.44
CA HIS A 173 -0.19 -5.21 8.12
C HIS A 173 -0.59 -3.73 8.17
N LEU A 174 -0.45 -3.11 9.34
CA LEU A 174 -0.74 -1.70 9.60
C LEU A 174 0.56 -0.90 9.47
N SER A 175 0.62 -0.02 8.48
CA SER A 175 1.73 0.92 8.28
C SER A 175 1.38 2.29 8.85
N THR A 176 2.37 2.95 9.46
CA THR A 176 2.22 4.31 10.01
C THR A 176 2.62 5.40 9.02
N THR A 177 3.13 5.01 7.86
CA THR A 177 3.80 5.89 6.90
C THR A 177 3.20 5.79 5.50
N LEU A 178 2.38 4.77 5.24
CA LEU A 178 1.69 4.52 3.97
C LEU A 178 0.56 5.54 3.67
N GLY A 179 0.16 6.34 4.67
CA GLY A 179 -0.99 7.26 4.55
C GLY A 179 -2.32 6.50 4.36
N PRO A 180 -3.40 7.16 3.89
CA PRO A 180 -4.69 6.51 3.67
C PRO A 180 -4.70 5.68 2.37
N ARG A 181 -3.72 4.77 2.23
CA ARG A 181 -3.51 3.91 1.06
C ARG A 181 -3.29 2.47 1.50
N GLY A 182 -3.48 1.55 0.57
CA GLY A 182 -3.16 0.15 0.75
C GLY A 182 -2.21 -0.37 -0.33
N ARG A 183 -1.57 -1.51 -0.08
CA ARG A 183 -0.71 -2.23 -1.01
C ARG A 183 -0.87 -3.74 -0.81
N VAL A 184 -0.91 -4.47 -1.91
CA VAL A 184 -0.89 -5.93 -1.92
C VAL A 184 0.47 -6.41 -2.37
N PHE A 185 1.03 -7.35 -1.63
CA PHE A 185 2.24 -8.06 -2.01
C PHE A 185 2.10 -9.57 -1.80
N GLY A 186 1.92 -10.32 -2.89
CA GLY A 186 1.56 -11.73 -2.78
C GLY A 186 0.25 -11.88 -2.01
N SER A 187 0.23 -12.69 -0.95
CA SER A 187 -0.95 -12.85 -0.07
C SER A 187 -1.07 -11.76 1.00
N ARG A 188 -0.03 -10.93 1.19
CA ARG A 188 0.04 -9.95 2.26
C ARG A 188 -0.56 -8.62 1.84
N VAL A 189 -1.38 -8.04 2.71
CA VAL A 189 -1.95 -6.71 2.52
C VAL A 189 -1.32 -5.76 3.51
N VAL A 190 -0.92 -4.57 3.08
CA VAL A 190 -0.48 -3.49 3.96
C VAL A 190 -1.45 -2.32 3.78
N VAL A 191 -1.95 -1.76 4.87
CA VAL A 191 -2.79 -0.55 4.84
C VAL A 191 -2.27 0.47 5.83
N GLY A 192 -2.42 1.74 5.49
CA GLY A 192 -2.09 2.84 6.39
C GLY A 192 -3.32 3.57 6.90
N THR A 193 -3.08 4.75 7.47
CA THR A 193 -4.09 5.65 8.01
C THR A 193 -3.75 7.09 7.64
N GLU A 194 -4.76 7.95 7.62
CA GLU A 194 -4.56 9.41 7.57
C GLU A 194 -4.17 10.01 8.93
N ALA A 195 -4.46 9.30 10.02
CA ALA A 195 -4.17 9.78 11.37
C ALA A 195 -2.66 9.84 11.61
N LEU A 196 -2.16 11.01 11.98
CA LEU A 196 -0.78 11.23 12.36
C LEU A 196 -0.57 11.00 13.86
N PRO A 197 0.67 10.80 14.33
CA PRO A 197 0.94 10.66 15.77
C PRO A 197 0.33 11.79 16.61
N GLY A 198 -0.40 11.40 17.66
CA GLY A 198 -1.11 12.33 18.55
C GLY A 198 -2.53 12.70 18.10
N GLN A 199 -2.98 12.24 16.92
CA GLN A 199 -4.35 12.41 16.44
C GLN A 199 -5.22 11.19 16.82
N ALA A 200 -6.52 11.40 16.92
CA ALA A 200 -7.48 10.32 17.09
C ALA A 200 -7.49 9.44 15.82
N VAL A 201 -7.52 8.13 16.00
CA VAL A 201 -7.58 7.15 14.91
C VAL A 201 -9.01 6.73 14.69
N ASP A 202 -9.51 6.93 13.46
CA ASP A 202 -10.73 6.28 12.99
C ASP A 202 -10.37 4.91 12.36
N PRO A 203 -10.83 3.78 12.93
CA PRO A 203 -10.53 2.45 12.41
C PRO A 203 -11.31 2.11 11.12
N ASP A 204 -12.44 2.76 10.85
CA ASP A 204 -13.34 2.34 9.78
C ASP A 204 -12.72 2.51 8.38
N PRO A 205 -12.07 3.65 8.05
CA PRO A 205 -11.34 3.79 6.78
C PRO A 205 -10.22 2.76 6.60
N ILE A 206 -9.55 2.35 7.68
CA ILE A 206 -8.45 1.36 7.65
C ILE A 206 -9.01 -0.01 7.28
N LEU A 207 -10.15 -0.39 7.88
CA LEU A 207 -10.82 -1.66 7.60
C LEU A 207 -11.41 -1.68 6.17
N VAL A 208 -11.96 -0.56 5.70
CA VAL A 208 -12.40 -0.41 4.31
C VAL A 208 -11.23 -0.61 3.35
N LEU A 209 -10.09 0.04 3.59
CA LEU A 209 -8.87 -0.15 2.78
C LEU A 209 -8.39 -1.61 2.80
N ALA A 210 -8.42 -2.26 3.97
CA ALA A 210 -7.96 -3.64 4.09
C ALA A 210 -8.82 -4.61 3.28
N VAL A 211 -10.15 -4.42 3.31
CA VAL A 211 -11.09 -5.16 2.47
C VAL A 211 -10.81 -4.87 1.00
N HIS A 212 -10.66 -3.59 0.64
CA HIS A 212 -10.45 -3.18 -0.75
C HIS A 212 -9.22 -3.84 -1.37
N GLU A 213 -8.06 -3.73 -0.72
CA GLU A 213 -6.83 -4.35 -1.21
C GLU A 213 -6.96 -5.88 -1.31
N HIS A 214 -7.72 -6.51 -0.40
CA HIS A 214 -7.99 -7.94 -0.49
C HIS A 214 -8.86 -8.28 -1.71
N VAL A 215 -9.89 -7.51 -2.01
CA VAL A 215 -10.74 -7.69 -3.20
C VAL A 215 -9.93 -7.45 -4.48
N VAL A 216 -9.10 -6.41 -4.52
CA VAL A 216 -8.14 -6.13 -5.62
C VAL A 216 -7.21 -7.32 -5.85
N HIS A 217 -6.68 -7.91 -4.78
CA HIS A 217 -5.84 -9.11 -4.85
C HIS A 217 -6.59 -10.29 -5.47
N LEU A 218 -7.77 -10.63 -4.95
CA LEU A 218 -8.57 -11.75 -5.44
C LEU A 218 -8.99 -11.56 -6.90
N THR A 219 -9.32 -10.33 -7.28
CA THR A 219 -9.66 -9.95 -8.65
C THR A 219 -8.47 -10.15 -9.59
N THR A 220 -7.28 -9.72 -9.16
CA THR A 220 -6.03 -9.92 -9.91
C THR A 220 -5.73 -11.41 -10.11
N LEU A 221 -5.89 -12.23 -9.06
CA LEU A 221 -5.73 -13.68 -9.15
C LEU A 221 -6.74 -14.33 -10.09
N ALA A 222 -8.01 -13.90 -10.04
CA ALA A 222 -9.06 -14.42 -10.89
C ALA A 222 -8.77 -14.14 -12.38
N PHE A 223 -8.26 -12.96 -12.72
CA PHE A 223 -7.74 -12.69 -14.05
C PHE A 223 -6.57 -13.59 -14.43
N GLY A 224 -5.61 -13.79 -13.52
CA GLY A 224 -4.47 -14.69 -13.72
C GLY A 224 -4.91 -16.14 -14.01
N ARG A 225 -5.93 -16.66 -13.31
CA ARG A 225 -6.52 -17.99 -13.58
C ARG A 225 -7.13 -18.10 -14.98
N ARG A 226 -7.59 -16.98 -15.54
CA ARG A 226 -8.09 -16.89 -16.93
C ARG A 226 -6.97 -16.65 -17.95
N GLY A 227 -5.69 -16.69 -17.53
CA GLY A 227 -4.54 -16.49 -18.40
C GLY A 227 -4.35 -15.06 -18.90
N ARG A 228 -4.96 -14.08 -18.21
CA ARG A 228 -4.96 -12.67 -18.61
C ARG A 228 -4.29 -11.80 -17.56
N ALA A 229 -3.33 -10.98 -17.97
CA ALA A 229 -2.81 -9.91 -17.11
C ALA A 229 -3.77 -8.71 -17.16
N PRO A 230 -4.44 -8.34 -16.06
CA PRO A 230 -5.41 -7.26 -16.09
C PRO A 230 -4.73 -5.89 -16.01
N GLY A 231 -5.39 -4.87 -16.56
CA GLY A 231 -5.04 -3.48 -16.28
C GLY A 231 -5.63 -3.00 -14.95
N TRP A 232 -5.02 -1.97 -14.36
CA TRP A 232 -5.53 -1.31 -13.15
C TRP A 232 -7.03 -0.97 -13.24
N ALA A 233 -7.44 -0.36 -14.36
CA ALA A 233 -8.81 0.08 -14.60
C ALA A 233 -9.86 -1.04 -14.53
N GLU A 234 -9.50 -2.27 -14.88
CA GLU A 234 -10.41 -3.42 -14.86
C GLU A 234 -10.47 -4.04 -13.46
N VAL A 235 -9.33 -4.14 -12.77
CA VAL A 235 -9.27 -4.64 -11.40
C VAL A 235 -10.05 -3.73 -10.46
N GLU A 236 -9.80 -2.42 -10.54
CA GLU A 236 -10.43 -1.42 -9.69
C GLU A 236 -11.96 -1.37 -9.92
N ALA A 237 -12.41 -1.43 -11.17
CA ALA A 237 -13.84 -1.43 -11.50
C ALA A 237 -14.57 -2.66 -10.94
N VAL A 238 -13.96 -3.84 -11.02
CA VAL A 238 -14.51 -5.07 -10.44
C VAL A 238 -14.51 -5.01 -8.92
N ALA A 239 -13.41 -4.55 -8.31
CA ALA A 239 -13.29 -4.44 -6.87
C ALA A 239 -14.37 -3.53 -6.27
N LEU A 240 -14.53 -2.31 -6.82
CA LEU A 240 -15.57 -1.38 -6.38
C LEU A 240 -16.99 -1.96 -6.54
N SER A 241 -17.28 -2.68 -7.61
CA SER A 241 -18.60 -3.31 -7.81
C SER A 241 -18.91 -4.42 -6.79
N ILE A 242 -17.90 -5.13 -6.32
CA ILE A 242 -18.04 -6.14 -5.26
C ILE A 242 -18.20 -5.45 -3.91
N GLU A 243 -17.38 -4.44 -3.64
CA GLU A 243 -17.37 -3.70 -2.38
C GLU A 243 -18.68 -2.95 -2.14
N GLU A 244 -19.28 -2.35 -3.18
CA GLU A 244 -20.62 -1.74 -3.10
C GLU A 244 -21.67 -2.72 -2.56
N ARG A 245 -21.57 -4.02 -2.89
CA ARG A 245 -22.47 -5.06 -2.36
C ARG A 245 -22.06 -5.54 -0.98
N LEU A 246 -20.75 -5.61 -0.72
CA LEU A 246 -20.21 -6.07 0.56
C LEU A 246 -20.49 -5.08 1.69
N PHE A 247 -20.42 -3.77 1.41
CA PHE A 247 -20.56 -2.74 2.43
C PHE A 247 -21.99 -2.24 2.63
N ILE A 248 -22.92 -2.53 1.71
CA ILE A 248 -24.30 -2.07 1.80
C ILE A 248 -24.94 -2.54 3.12
N ARG A 249 -25.58 -1.64 3.85
CA ARG A 249 -26.21 -1.91 5.17
C ARG A 249 -25.26 -2.48 6.23
N THR A 250 -23.95 -2.34 6.07
CA THR A 250 -22.97 -2.72 7.10
C THR A 250 -22.59 -1.51 7.96
N PRO A 251 -22.01 -1.72 9.15
CA PRO A 251 -21.48 -0.62 9.95
C PRO A 251 -20.37 0.20 9.26
N LEU A 252 -19.77 -0.30 8.17
CA LEU A 252 -18.71 0.36 7.40
C LEU A 252 -19.21 1.11 6.16
N GLU A 253 -20.51 1.06 5.85
CA GLU A 253 -21.11 1.67 4.65
C GLU A 253 -20.71 3.13 4.45
N ARG A 254 -20.83 3.96 5.48
CA ARG A 254 -20.47 5.39 5.40
C ARG A 254 -18.98 5.64 5.18
N ALA A 255 -18.13 4.82 5.79
CA ALA A 255 -16.69 4.93 5.62
C ALA A 255 -16.30 4.56 4.18
N PHE A 256 -16.94 3.52 3.63
CA PHE A 256 -16.78 3.13 2.23
C PHE A 256 -17.29 4.21 1.27
N GLU A 257 -18.45 4.81 1.50
CA GLU A 257 -18.98 5.92 0.69
C GLU A 257 -18.03 7.12 0.69
N ALA A 258 -17.52 7.52 1.86
CA ALA A 258 -16.59 8.64 1.99
C ALA A 258 -15.26 8.36 1.25
N TRP A 259 -14.68 7.17 1.45
CA TRP A 259 -13.45 6.77 0.80
C TRP A 259 -13.62 6.62 -0.72
N SER A 260 -14.64 5.90 -1.18
CA SER A 260 -14.87 5.67 -2.61
C SER A 260 -15.29 6.92 -3.37
N GLY A 261 -15.82 7.93 -2.67
CA GLY A 261 -16.19 9.24 -3.22
C GLY A 261 -15.00 10.14 -3.56
N VAL A 262 -13.83 9.90 -2.96
CA VAL A 262 -12.60 10.67 -3.26
C VAL A 262 -11.70 10.00 -4.30
N LEU A 263 -12.05 8.79 -4.75
CA LEU A 263 -11.29 8.08 -5.79
C LEU A 263 -11.47 8.74 -7.15
N ASP A 264 -10.35 8.87 -7.87
CA ASP A 264 -10.36 9.25 -9.28
C ASP A 264 -10.83 8.08 -10.13
N ARG A 265 -12.13 8.05 -10.43
CA ARG A 265 -12.77 7.01 -11.27
C ARG A 265 -12.54 7.24 -12.77
N SER A 266 -11.75 8.26 -13.16
CA SER A 266 -11.49 8.51 -14.57
C SER A 266 -10.65 7.39 -15.20
N GLY A 267 -11.16 6.84 -16.30
CA GLY A 267 -10.48 5.76 -17.02
C GLY A 267 -10.70 4.36 -16.44
N LEU A 268 -11.60 4.18 -15.46
CA LEU A 268 -12.06 2.86 -15.05
C LEU A 268 -12.79 2.15 -16.20
N ALA A 269 -12.66 0.83 -16.26
CA ALA A 269 -13.42 0.02 -17.20
C ALA A 269 -14.91 0.02 -16.81
N ASP A 270 -15.78 -0.19 -17.79
CA ASP A 270 -17.20 -0.39 -17.53
C ASP A 270 -17.41 -1.75 -16.86
N ALA A 271 -17.71 -1.76 -15.56
CA ALA A 271 -17.95 -2.99 -14.80
C ALA A 271 -19.17 -3.78 -15.31
N ALA A 272 -20.06 -3.17 -16.11
CA ALA A 272 -21.18 -3.85 -16.76
C ALA A 272 -20.76 -4.67 -18.01
N ARG A 273 -19.49 -4.62 -18.40
CA ARG A 273 -18.94 -5.48 -19.46
C ARG A 273 -19.05 -6.95 -19.02
N GLU A 274 -19.59 -7.80 -19.90
CA GLU A 274 -19.99 -9.19 -19.57
C GLU A 274 -18.89 -10.00 -18.88
N ASP A 275 -17.65 -9.94 -19.37
CA ASP A 275 -16.50 -10.64 -18.79
C ASP A 275 -16.12 -10.15 -17.39
N LEU A 276 -16.39 -8.88 -17.08
CA LEU A 276 -16.18 -8.29 -15.76
C LEU A 276 -17.32 -8.65 -14.80
N VAL A 277 -18.56 -8.73 -15.29
CA VAL A 277 -19.70 -9.22 -14.49
C VAL A 277 -19.48 -10.66 -14.02
N GLU A 278 -19.00 -11.53 -14.92
CA GLU A 278 -18.63 -12.91 -14.57
C GLU A 278 -17.49 -12.95 -13.55
N LEU A 279 -16.54 -12.02 -13.63
CA LEU A 279 -15.45 -11.92 -12.67
C LEU A 279 -15.94 -11.45 -11.30
N CYS A 280 -16.82 -10.44 -11.27
CA CYS A 280 -17.47 -9.98 -10.05
C CYS A 280 -18.17 -11.15 -9.35
N ALA A 281 -18.94 -11.97 -10.08
CA ALA A 281 -19.61 -13.15 -9.52
C ALA A 281 -18.65 -14.26 -9.06
N GLU A 282 -17.48 -14.42 -9.71
CA GLU A 282 -16.45 -15.34 -9.26
C GLU A 282 -15.84 -14.89 -7.92
N VAL A 283 -15.44 -13.62 -7.82
CA VAL A 283 -14.80 -13.09 -6.61
C VAL A 283 -15.80 -12.95 -5.45
N ALA A 284 -17.04 -12.51 -5.73
CA ALA A 284 -18.12 -12.44 -4.74
C ALA A 284 -18.41 -13.81 -4.10
N ARG A 285 -18.35 -14.91 -4.87
CA ARG A 285 -18.49 -16.27 -4.34
C ARG A 285 -17.34 -16.69 -3.43
N VAL A 286 -16.11 -16.28 -3.74
CA VAL A 286 -14.95 -16.54 -2.86
C VAL A 286 -15.12 -15.82 -1.52
N LEU A 287 -15.72 -14.62 -1.56
CA LEU A 287 -15.99 -13.79 -0.39
C LEU A 287 -17.32 -14.10 0.31
N ASP A 288 -18.11 -15.06 -0.22
CA ASP A 288 -19.46 -15.40 0.23
C ASP A 288 -20.43 -14.19 0.35
N VAL A 289 -20.30 -13.22 -0.56
CA VAL A 289 -21.12 -11.99 -0.56
C VAL A 289 -22.59 -12.28 -0.95
N ASP A 290 -22.84 -13.37 -1.67
CA ASP A 290 -24.18 -13.75 -2.13
C ASP A 290 -24.92 -14.66 -1.12
N GLY A 291 -24.32 -14.99 0.04
CA GLY A 291 -24.81 -15.97 1.00
C GLY A 291 -25.74 -15.45 2.10
N SER A 292 -26.13 -14.18 2.08
CA SER A 292 -27.05 -13.58 3.05
C SER A 292 -28.48 -13.47 2.51
N GLU A 293 -29.24 -14.58 2.61
CA GLU A 293 -30.70 -14.58 2.66
C GLU A 293 -31.21 -14.35 4.10
#